data_AF-A0A522RQM0-F1
#
_entry.id   AF-A0A522RQM0-F1
#
_cell.length_a   1.000
_cell.length_b   1.000
_cell.length_c   1.000
_cell.angle_alpha   90.00
_cell.angle_beta   90.00
_cell.angle_gamma   90.00
#
_symmetry.space_group_name_H-M   'P 1'
#
loop_
_entity.id
_entity.type
_entity.pdbx_description
1 polymer ?
#
loop_
_entity_poly.entity_id
_entity_poly.type
_entity_poly.pdbx_seq_one_letter_code
_entity_poly.pdbx_strand_id
1 'polypeptide(L)'
;MPTKSVSSKRGSDELRKEYAFDYARSRPNRFAAKLAGTTMVVLQPDVAEVFHSSKAVNELLRSAITATGVRASARRPSGSANRAAK
;
A
#
# COMPACT_ATOMS: atom_id res chain seq x y z
N MET A 1 47.25 29.12 -7.03
CA MET A 1 46.13 28.14 -7.11
C MET A 1 46.73 26.74 -7.07
N PRO A 2 46.20 25.87 -6.21
CA PRO A 2 45.29 24.86 -6.74
C PRO A 2 44.02 24.72 -5.90
N THR A 3 42.91 24.51 -6.59
CA THR A 3 41.56 24.40 -6.05
C THR A 3 41.31 22.99 -5.51
N LYS A 4 40.91 22.91 -4.23
CA LYS A 4 40.48 21.66 -3.61
C LYS A 4 39.16 21.24 -4.25
N SER A 5 39.22 20.24 -5.14
CA SER A 5 38.05 19.57 -5.70
C SER A 5 37.29 18.90 -4.56
N VAL A 6 36.11 19.44 -4.24
CA VAL A 6 35.15 18.82 -3.33
C VAL A 6 34.48 17.70 -4.13
N SER A 7 35.04 16.49 -4.05
CA SER A 7 34.34 15.31 -4.55
C SER A 7 33.09 15.14 -3.70
N SER A 8 31.94 15.31 -4.32
CA SER A 8 30.65 15.04 -3.71
C SER A 8 30.55 13.53 -3.47
N LYS A 9 31.05 13.08 -2.32
CA LYS A 9 30.49 11.91 -1.66
C LYS A 9 29.04 12.24 -1.35
N ARG A 10 28.18 12.06 -2.35
CA ARG A 10 26.79 11.68 -2.12
C ARG A 10 26.91 10.45 -1.24
N GLY A 11 26.72 10.67 0.06
CA GLY A 11 26.75 9.61 1.06
C GLY A 11 25.92 8.47 0.49
N SER A 12 26.52 7.29 0.49
CA SER A 12 25.83 6.05 0.23
C SER A 12 24.69 5.97 1.25
N ASP A 13 23.52 6.47 0.87
CA ASP A 13 22.24 6.10 1.46
C ASP A 13 21.87 4.67 1.02
N GLU A 14 22.89 3.81 0.97
CA GLU A 14 22.76 2.41 0.65
C GLU A 14 22.54 1.68 1.96
N LEU A 15 21.46 0.91 1.99
CA LEU A 15 21.14 0.03 3.10
C LEU A 15 22.31 -0.93 3.34
N ARG A 16 22.58 -1.20 4.62
CA ARG A 16 23.64 -2.14 4.98
C ARG A 16 23.34 -3.53 4.41
N LYS A 17 24.39 -4.34 4.20
CA LYS A 17 24.29 -5.66 3.58
C LYS A 17 23.31 -6.60 4.30
N GLU A 18 23.17 -6.46 5.62
CA GLU A 18 22.21 -7.22 6.42
C GLU A 18 20.73 -6.93 6.07
N TYR A 19 20.43 -5.82 5.40
CA TYR A 19 19.08 -5.47 4.93
C TYR A 19 18.81 -5.90 3.49
N ALA A 20 19.74 -6.59 2.82
CA ALA A 20 19.53 -7.20 1.51
C ALA A 20 18.74 -8.51 1.66
N PHE A 21 17.44 -8.40 1.93
CA PHE A 21 16.56 -9.56 2.06
C PHE A 21 16.16 -10.11 0.68
N ASP A 22 16.31 -11.43 0.51
CA ASP A 22 15.76 -12.15 -0.64
C ASP A 22 14.26 -12.44 -0.39
N TYR A 23 13.41 -11.56 -0.91
CA TYR A 23 11.96 -11.69 -0.78
C TYR A 23 11.39 -12.88 -1.57
N ALA A 24 12.11 -13.45 -2.54
CA ALA A 24 11.64 -14.66 -3.24
C ALA A 24 11.65 -15.89 -2.31
N ARG A 25 12.49 -15.89 -1.28
CA ARG A 25 12.57 -16.94 -0.25
C ARG A 25 11.73 -16.63 0.98
N SER A 26 11.09 -15.46 1.03
CA SER A 26 10.26 -15.06 2.16
C SER A 26 8.94 -15.80 2.19
N ARG A 27 8.39 -16.01 3.39
CA ARG A 27 7.08 -16.64 3.53
C ARG A 27 6.00 -15.72 2.96
N PRO A 28 5.03 -16.24 2.19
CA PRO A 28 3.93 -15.43 1.68
C PRO A 28 3.12 -14.83 2.83
N ASN A 29 2.62 -13.61 2.64
CA ASN A 29 1.83 -12.93 3.65
C ASN A 29 0.53 -13.71 3.93
N ARG A 30 0.40 -14.24 5.16
CA ARG A 30 -0.75 -15.02 5.64
C ARG A 30 -2.10 -14.30 5.53
N PHE A 31 -2.09 -12.97 5.41
CA PHE A 31 -3.30 -12.15 5.28
C PHE A 31 -3.60 -11.73 3.84
N ALA A 32 -2.68 -11.95 2.89
CA ALA A 32 -2.83 -11.49 1.51
C ALA A 32 -4.10 -12.02 0.85
N ALA A 33 -4.41 -13.31 1.06
CA ALA A 33 -5.64 -13.90 0.53
C ALA A 33 -6.90 -13.26 1.12
N LYS A 34 -6.90 -12.91 2.43
CA LYS A 34 -8.04 -12.29 3.11
C LYS A 34 -8.24 -10.83 2.74
N LEU A 35 -7.16 -10.16 2.33
CA LEU A 35 -7.13 -8.74 1.97
C LEU A 35 -7.11 -8.52 0.45
N ALA A 36 -7.23 -9.59 -0.34
CA ALA A 36 -7.24 -9.49 -1.79
C ALA A 36 -8.43 -8.64 -2.25
N GLY A 37 -8.15 -7.56 -2.98
CA GLY A 37 -9.17 -6.63 -3.48
C GLY A 37 -9.75 -5.68 -2.43
N THR A 38 -9.20 -5.63 -1.21
CA THR A 38 -9.56 -4.63 -0.20
C THR A 38 -8.51 -3.51 -0.16
N THR A 39 -8.93 -2.31 0.25
CA THR A 39 -8.03 -1.20 0.53
C THR A 39 -7.83 -1.10 2.03
N MET A 40 -6.59 -1.12 2.50
CA MET A 40 -6.29 -0.87 3.91
C MET A 40 -6.33 0.63 4.18
N VAL A 41 -7.10 1.02 5.20
CA VAL A 41 -7.22 2.40 5.66
C VAL A 41 -6.87 2.42 7.14
N VAL A 42 -6.09 3.42 7.55
CA VAL A 42 -5.76 3.68 8.95
C VAL A 42 -6.67 4.79 9.45
N LEU A 43 -7.41 4.53 10.52
CA LEU A 43 -8.24 5.54 11.17
C LEU A 43 -7.36 6.47 12.02
N GLN A 44 -7.72 7.74 12.06
CA GLN A 44 -7.14 8.67 13.02
C GLN A 44 -7.59 8.33 14.46
N PRO A 45 -6.84 8.71 15.50
CA PRO A 45 -7.12 8.30 16.88
C PRO A 45 -8.53 8.69 17.36
N ASP A 46 -8.96 9.91 17.05
CA ASP A 46 -10.29 10.44 17.36
C ASP A 46 -11.43 9.60 16.75
N VAL A 47 -11.26 9.15 15.52
CA VAL A 47 -12.24 8.27 14.85
C VAL A 47 -12.17 6.84 15.40
N ALA A 48 -10.97 6.37 15.73
CA ALA A 48 -10.75 5.03 16.29
C ALA A 48 -11.35 4.88 17.69
N GLU A 49 -11.40 5.96 18.49
CA GLU A 49 -12.07 5.98 19.79
C GLU A 49 -13.58 5.74 19.68
N VAL A 50 -14.21 6.14 18.56
CA VAL A 50 -15.64 5.90 18.33
C VAL A 50 -15.87 4.48 17.77
N PHE A 51 -15.03 4.05 16.83
CA PHE A 51 -15.22 2.77 16.13
C PHE A 51 -14.24 1.69 16.57
N HIS A 52 -14.75 0.77 17.39
CA HIS A 52 -13.97 -0.33 17.96
C HIS A 52 -13.87 -1.59 17.08
N SER A 53 -14.48 -1.59 15.89
CA SER A 53 -14.42 -2.74 14.98
C SER A 53 -14.53 -2.34 13.51
N SER A 54 -13.87 -3.11 12.65
CA SER A 54 -13.99 -2.97 11.20
C SER A 54 -15.42 -3.20 10.70
N LYS A 55 -16.22 -4.02 11.40
CA LYS A 55 -17.63 -4.25 11.07
C LYS A 55 -18.45 -2.95 11.20
N ALA A 56 -18.36 -2.28 12.35
CA ALA A 56 -19.10 -1.05 12.62
C ALA A 56 -18.77 0.07 11.61
N VAL A 57 -17.47 0.25 11.29
CA VAL A 57 -17.03 1.23 10.29
C VAL A 57 -17.62 0.91 8.92
N ASN A 58 -17.53 -0.34 8.47
CA ASN A 58 -18.01 -0.72 7.15
C ASN A 58 -19.54 -0.64 7.03
N GLU A 59 -20.28 -0.93 8.11
CA GLU A 59 -21.74 -0.76 8.13
C GLU A 59 -22.13 0.72 7.97
N LEU A 60 -21.47 1.63 8.69
CA LEU A 60 -21.72 3.06 8.54
C LEU A 60 -21.36 3.56 7.14
N LEU A 61 -20.18 3.19 6.62
CA LEU A 61 -19.74 3.62 5.29
C LEU A 61 -20.68 3.12 4.19
N ARG A 62 -21.21 1.89 4.31
CA ARG A 62 -22.22 1.38 3.36
C ARG A 62 -23.50 2.21 3.41
N SER A 63 -24.00 2.53 4.61
CA SER A 63 -25.16 3.40 4.78
C SER A 63 -24.93 4.78 4.17
N ALA A 64 -23.74 5.36 4.36
CA ALA A 64 -23.36 6.63 3.78
C ALA A 64 -23.31 6.57 2.23
N ILE A 65 -22.76 5.50 1.65
CA ILE A 65 -22.73 5.29 0.19
C ILE A 65 -24.16 5.18 -0.36
N THR A 66 -25.05 4.44 0.31
CA THR A 66 -26.45 4.31 -0.11
C THR A 66 -27.20 5.64 -0.04
N ALA A 67 -26.91 6.47 0.96
CA ALA A 67 -27.56 7.76 1.14
C ALA A 67 -27.05 8.83 0.15
N THR A 68 -25.75 8.83 -0.14
CA THR A 68 -25.11 9.83 -1.01
C THR A 68 -25.15 9.46 -2.49
N GLY A 69 -25.52 8.23 -2.85
CA GLY A 69 -25.63 7.79 -4.24
C GLY A 69 -24.28 7.71 -4.98
N VAL A 70 -23.17 7.67 -4.24
CA VAL A 70 -21.83 7.50 -4.80
C VAL A 70 -21.79 6.16 -5.54
N ARG A 71 -21.81 6.23 -6.87
CA ARG A 71 -21.65 5.04 -7.71
C ARG A 71 -20.21 4.59 -7.61
N ALA A 72 -20.01 3.29 -7.37
CA ALA A 72 -18.70 2.69 -7.49
C ALA A 72 -18.14 3.00 -8.88
N SER A 73 -17.10 3.84 -8.94
CA SER A 73 -16.35 4.05 -10.17
C SER A 73 -15.89 2.67 -10.63
N ALA A 74 -16.36 2.25 -11.81
CA ALA A 74 -16.13 0.92 -12.33
C ALA A 74 -14.66 0.57 -12.14
N ARG A 75 -14.38 -0.52 -11.41
CA ARG A 75 -13.02 -1.05 -11.21
C ARG A 75 -12.32 -0.99 -12.56
N ARG A 76 -11.28 -0.17 -12.69
CA ARG A 76 -10.34 -0.32 -13.80
C ARG A 76 -9.91 -1.77 -13.76
N PRO A 77 -10.14 -2.57 -14.82
CA PRO A 77 -9.76 -3.97 -14.81
C PRO A 77 -8.25 -4.03 -14.57
N SER A 78 -7.89 -4.60 -13.43
CA SER A 78 -6.52 -4.97 -13.12
C SER A 78 -6.14 -6.08 -14.09
N GLY A 79 -5.37 -5.73 -15.13
CA GLY A 79 -4.68 -6.66 -16.02
C GLY A 79 -5.51 -7.18 -17.19
N SER A 80 -5.72 -6.34 -18.21
CA SER A 80 -5.88 -6.86 -19.57
C SER A 80 -4.60 -7.59 -19.97
N ALA A 81 -4.78 -8.81 -20.45
CA ALA A 81 -3.87 -9.67 -21.21
C ALA A 81 -2.56 -9.00 -21.68
N ASN A 82 -1.43 -9.59 -21.29
CA ASN A 82 -0.32 -9.69 -22.22
C ASN A 82 -0.17 -11.16 -22.62
N ARG A 83 -0.82 -11.53 -23.72
CA ARG A 83 -0.53 -12.72 -24.50
C ARG A 83 0.36 -12.26 -25.65
N ALA A 84 1.48 -12.98 -25.83
CA ALA A 84 2.39 -12.95 -26.98
C ALA A 84 3.40 -11.78 -27.09
N ALA A 85 4.66 -12.08 -26.79
CA ALA A 85 5.76 -11.92 -27.75
C ALA A 85 7.01 -12.71 -27.32
N LYS A 86 7.41 -13.62 -28.22
CA LYS A 86 8.68 -14.34 -28.37
C LYS A 86 8.86 -15.68 -27.64
#